data_AF-A0A847GBP4-F1
#
_entry.id   AF-A0A847GBP4-F1
#
_cell.length_a   1.000
_cell.length_b   1.000
_cell.length_c   1.000
_cell.angle_alpha   90.00
_cell.angle_beta   90.00
_cell.angle_gamma   90.00
#
_symmetry.space_group_name_H-M   'P 1'
#
loop_
_entity.id
_entity.type
_entity.pdbx_description
1 polymer ?
#
loop_
_entity_poly.entity_id
_entity_poly.type
_entity_poly.pdbx_seq_one_letter_code
_entity_poly.pdbx_strand_id
1 'polypeptide(L)' 'MKVQSFIGKVSIGGLQQMDVQINEWLKRGKITPVHVCQSFGNDIHHDGRGNEPIVVVTVWYEEQHDIMDDD' A
#
# COMPACT_ATOMS: atom_id res chain seq x y z
N MET A 1 -12.61 -5.01 9.54
CA MET A 1 -11.78 -5.03 8.32
C MET A 1 -11.54 -3.62 7.81
N LYS A 2 -10.27 -3.24 7.68
CA LYS A 2 -9.78 -1.91 7.29
C LYS A 2 -9.02 -1.99 5.96
N VAL A 3 -8.81 -0.85 5.31
CA VAL A 3 -8.13 -0.76 4.00
C VAL A 3 -7.09 0.35 4.03
N GLN A 4 -5.88 0.06 3.55
CA GLN A 4 -4.81 1.04 3.34
C GLN A 4 -4.26 0.90 1.92
N SER A 5 -4.16 2.02 1.21
CA SER A 5 -3.52 2.08 -0.10
C SER A 5 -2.18 2.80 -0.04
N PHE A 6 -1.23 2.33 -0.84
CA PHE A 6 0.10 2.88 -1.04
C PHE A 6 0.28 3.17 -2.52
N ILE A 7 0.78 4.35 -2.85
CA ILE A 7 1.08 4.74 -4.22
C ILE A 7 2.57 4.99 -4.32
N GLY A 8 3.21 4.48 -5.35
CA GLY A 8 4.54 4.95 -5.68
C GLY A 8 4.95 4.65 -7.10
N LYS A 9 6.13 5.19 -7.43
CA LYS A 9 6.68 5.21 -8.78
C LYS A 9 7.15 3.81 -9.18
N VAL A 10 6.90 3.44 -10.43
CA VAL A 10 7.43 2.20 -11.04
C VAL A 10 8.89 2.42 -11.46
N SER A 11 9.75 2.67 -10.47
CA SER A 11 11.21 2.68 -10.61
C SER A 11 11.80 1.75 -9.57
N ILE A 12 13.02 1.22 -9.79
CA ILE A 12 13.66 0.28 -8.84
C ILE A 12 13.71 0.90 -7.44
N GLY A 13 14.14 2.16 -7.33
CA GLY A 13 14.19 2.87 -6.05
C GLY A 13 12.80 3.12 -5.45
N GLY A 14 11.81 3.48 -6.28
CA GLY A 14 10.44 3.68 -5.82
C GLY A 14 9.80 2.41 -5.27
N LEU A 15 10.02 1.28 -5.95
CA LEU A 15 9.53 -0.03 -5.52
C LEU A 15 10.23 -0.49 -4.22
N GLN A 16 11.55 -0.31 -4.11
CA GLN A 16 12.29 -0.63 -2.89
C GLN A 16 11.82 0.21 -1.69
N GLN A 17 11.61 1.50 -1.88
CA GLN A 17 11.10 2.37 -0.81
C GLN A 17 9.69 1.98 -0.39
N MET A 18 8.82 1.67 -1.35
CA MET A 18 7.45 1.22 -1.08
C MET A 18 7.42 -0.10 -0.31
N ASP A 19 8.27 -1.06 -0.69
CA ASP A 19 8.40 -2.33 0.02
C ASP A 19 8.79 -2.12 1.48
N VAL A 20 9.82 -1.30 1.75
CA VAL A 20 10.25 -0.98 3.11
C VAL A 20 9.11 -0.32 3.90
N GLN A 21 8.42 0.65 3.31
CA GLN A 21 7.32 1.37 3.96
C GLN A 21 6.16 0.46 4.33
N ILE A 22 5.70 -0.39 3.41
CA ILE A 22 4.59 -1.32 3.66
C ILE A 22 4.99 -2.31 4.75
N ASN A 23 6.19 -2.90 4.68
CA ASN A 23 6.67 -3.85 5.67
C ASN A 23 6.84 -3.22 7.06
N GLU A 24 7.36 -2.00 7.15
CA GLU A 24 7.45 -1.29 8.43
C GLU A 24 6.07 -0.95 9.00
N TRP A 25 5.13 -0.53 8.15
CA TRP A 25 3.75 -0.25 8.56
C TRP A 25 3.06 -1.49 9.13
N LEU A 26 3.17 -2.64 8.45
CA LEU A 26 2.63 -3.91 8.92
C LEU A 26 3.20 -4.29 10.30
N LYS A 27 4.52 -4.19 10.46
CA LYS A 27 5.23 -4.54 11.71
C LYS A 27 4.84 -3.62 12.87
N ARG A 28 4.84 -2.30 12.65
CA ARG A 28 4.55 -1.31 13.69
C ARG A 28 3.09 -1.37 14.14
N GLY A 29 2.16 -1.56 13.20
CA GLY A 29 0.74 -1.63 13.49
C GLY A 29 0.28 -3.00 14.02
N LYS A 30 1.16 -4.01 14.04
CA LYS A 30 0.80 -5.42 14.30
C LYS A 30 -0.41 -5.84 13.45
N ILE A 31 -0.34 -5.47 12.19
CA ILE A 31 -1.44 -5.62 11.24
C ILE A 31 -1.38 -7.01 10.62
N THR A 32 -2.53 -7.66 10.56
CA THR A 32 -2.69 -8.92 9.83
C THR A 32 -3.31 -8.61 8.46
N PRO A 33 -2.52 -8.67 7.37
CA PRO A 33 -3.08 -8.48 6.03
C PRO A 33 -3.95 -9.66 5.63
N VAL A 34 -5.18 -9.36 5.24
CA VAL A 34 -6.20 -10.32 4.78
C VAL A 34 -6.15 -10.48 3.26
N HIS A 35 -5.95 -9.37 2.54
CA HIS A 35 -5.84 -9.37 1.08
C HIS A 35 -4.90 -8.27 0.62
N VAL A 36 -4.11 -8.54 -0.42
CA VAL A 36 -3.23 -7.55 -1.05
C VAL A 36 -3.50 -7.56 -2.55
N CYS A 37 -3.82 -6.39 -3.09
CA CYS A 37 -4.03 -6.18 -4.52
C CYS A 37 -3.06 -5.13 -5.04
N GLN A 38 -2.62 -5.29 -6.29
CA GLN A 38 -1.78 -4.32 -7.00
C GLN A 38 -2.49 -3.87 -8.26
N SER A 39 -2.48 -2.57 -8.52
CA SER A 39 -3.00 -1.96 -9.74
C SER A 39 -1.94 -1.04 -10.33
N PHE A 40 -1.77 -1.09 -11.65
CA PHE A 40 -0.80 -0.26 -12.37
C PHE A 40 -1.53 0.84 -13.12
N GLY A 41 -0.95 2.01 -13.15
CA GLY A 41 -1.50 3.16 -13.85
C GLY A 41 -0.44 4.18 -14.17
N ASN A 42 -0.87 5.36 -14.59
CA ASN A 42 0.00 6.51 -14.71
C ASN A 42 -0.60 7.66 -13.90
N ASP A 43 0.26 8.38 -13.20
CA ASP A 43 -0.13 9.66 -12.61
C ASP A 43 -0.12 10.72 -13.71
N ILE A 44 -1.27 11.36 -13.90
CA ILE A 44 -1.45 12.44 -14.86
C ILE A 44 -1.27 13.73 -14.07
N HIS A 45 -0.06 14.27 -14.10
CA HIS A 45 0.19 15.58 -13.50
C HIS A 45 -0.70 16.64 -14.18
N HIS A 46 -1.21 17.59 -13.39
CA HIS A 46 -2.15 18.64 -13.83
C HIS A 46 -1.64 19.49 -15.02
N ASP A 47 -0.35 19.43 -15.34
CA ASP A 47 0.29 20.14 -16.45
C ASP A 47 0.36 19.34 -17.76
N GLY A 48 -0.12 18.09 -17.77
CA GLY A 48 -0.22 17.23 -18.96
C GLY A 48 1.11 16.80 -19.58
N ARG A 49 2.24 17.04 -18.89
CA ARG A 49 3.60 16.79 -19.45
C ARG A 49 4.31 15.58 -18.85
N GLY A 50 3.76 14.95 -17.82
CA GLY A 50 4.30 13.73 -17.22
C GLY A 50 3.23 12.66 -17.14
N ASN A 51 3.47 11.53 -17.80
CA ASN A 51 2.73 10.29 -17.60
C ASN A 51 3.65 9.36 -16.80
N GLU A 52 3.78 9.61 -15.49
CA GLU A 52 4.70 8.84 -14.65
C GLU A 52 4.03 7.51 -14.25
N PRO A 53 4.62 6.34 -14.58
CA PRO A 53 4.03 5.07 -14.23
C PRO A 53 4.03 4.88 -12.72
N ILE A 54 2.87 4.51 -12.18
CA ILE A 54 2.66 4.25 -10.77
C ILE A 54 2.14 2.84 -10.54
N VAL A 55 2.44 2.31 -9.36
CA VAL A 55 1.77 1.14 -8.80
C VAL A 55 1.03 1.56 -7.54
N VAL A 56 -0.20 1.07 -7.42
CA VAL A 56 -1.06 1.22 -6.26
C VAL A 56 -1.16 -0.15 -5.59
N VAL A 57 -0.67 -0.26 -4.35
CA VAL A 57 -0.84 -1.46 -3.53
C VAL A 57 -1.93 -1.19 -2.52
N THR A 58 -2.97 -2.02 -2.52
CA THR A 58 -4.08 -1.92 -1.55
C THR A 58 -4.06 -3.14 -0.64
N VAL A 59 -4.04 -2.89 0.67
CA VAL A 59 -4.01 -3.90 1.71
C VAL A 59 -5.31 -3.83 2.49
N TRP A 60 -6.09 -4.91 2.47
CA TRP A 60 -7.19 -5.15 3.40
C TRP A 60 -6.62 -5.85 4.61
N TYR A 61 -7.01 -5.42 5.81
CA TYR A 61 -6.38 -5.92 7.02
C TYR A 61 -7.28 -5.88 8.26
N GLU A 62 -6.84 -6.59 9.28
CA GLU A 62 -7.36 -6.60 10.64
C GLU A 62 -6.28 -6.09 11.60
N GLU A 63 -6.68 -5.31 12.60
CA GLU A 63 -5.78 -4.91 13.68
C GLU A 63 -5.84 -5.95 14.79
N GLN A 64 -4.74 -6.18 15.50
CA GLN A 64 -4.69 -7.19 16.57
C GLN A 64 -5.76 -6.99 17.67
N HIS A 65 -6.25 -5.76 17.84
CA HIS A 65 -7.34 -5.44 18.76
C HIS A 65 -8.69 -6.01 18.28
N ASP A 66 -8.93 -6.06 16.97
CA ASP A 66 -10.18 -6.57 16.39
C ASP A 66 -10.33 -8.09 16.60
N ILE A 67 -9.24 -8.82 16.83
CA ILE A 67 -9.23 -10.29 17.02
C ILE A 67 -9.62 -10.69 18.45
N MET A 68 -9.48 -9.78 19.43
CA MET A 68 -9.77 -10.06 20.85
C MET A 68 -11.21 -9.76 21.26
N ASP A 69 -11.98 -9.07 20.42
CA ASP A 69 -13.35 -8.65 20.73
C ASP A 69 -14.42 -9.68 20.28
N ASP A 70 -14.01 -10.84 19.75
CA ASP A 70 -14.88 -11.93 19.26
C ASP A 70 -15.04 -13.13 20.24
N ASP A 71 -14.51 -13.04 21.48
CA ASP A 71 -14.63 -14.07 22.54
C ASP A 71 -15.70 -13.75 23.61
#